data_AF-A0A5N4AGK3-F1
#
_entry.id   AF-A0A5N4AGK3-F1
#
_cell.length_a   1.000
_cell.length_b   1.000
_cell.length_c   1.000
_cell.angle_alpha   90.00
_cell.angle_beta   90.00
_cell.angle_gamma   90.00
#
_symmetry.space_group_name_H-M   'P 1'
#
loop_
_entity.id
_entity.type
_entity.pdbx_description
1 polymer ?
#
loop_
_entity_poly.entity_id
_entity_poly.type
_entity_poly.pdbx_seq_one_letter_code
_entity_poly.pdbx_strand_id
1 'polypeptide(L)' 'MPRGSIDEEDIDNGCFTQGSWRNDSTNIPRSTSGGTSNHSSRYARQIRDMLCDYFVGEGAVPWQERMIY' A
#
# COMPACT_ATOMS: atom_id res chain seq x y z
N MET A 1 -23.30 10.23 15.61
CA MET A 1 -21.86 10.54 15.75
C MET A 1 -21.74 11.93 16.37
N PRO A 2 -20.90 12.13 17.40
CA PRO A 2 -20.67 13.47 17.96
C PRO A 2 -20.10 14.43 16.91
N ARG A 3 -20.49 15.71 16.93
CA ARG A 3 -19.88 16.73 16.07
C ARG A 3 -18.38 16.84 16.34
N GLY A 4 -17.58 16.98 15.28
CA GLY A 4 -16.12 17.01 15.38
C GLY A 4 -15.47 15.63 15.59
N SER A 5 -16.22 14.52 15.50
CA SER A 5 -15.61 13.17 15.52
C SER A 5 -14.95 12.79 14.19
N ILE A 6 -15.36 13.43 13.09
CA ILE A 6 -14.84 13.24 11.73
C ILE A 6 -14.37 14.58 11.18
N ASP A 7 -13.65 14.56 10.07
CA ASP A 7 -13.29 15.79 9.37
C ASP A 7 -14.56 16.43 8.77
N GLU A 8 -14.74 17.73 9.00
CA GLU A 8 -15.86 18.51 8.51
C GLU A 8 -15.33 19.66 7.64
N GLU A 9 -15.82 19.76 6.41
CA GLU A 9 -15.49 20.84 5.50
C GLU A 9 -16.69 21.80 5.40
N ASP A 10 -16.45 23.06 5.76
CA ASP A 10 -17.37 24.16 5.49
C ASP A 10 -17.06 24.72 4.10
N ILE A 11 -17.88 24.30 3.13
CA ILE A 11 -17.74 24.65 1.72
C ILE A 11 -17.96 26.15 1.48
N ASP A 12 -18.81 26.79 2.29
CA ASP A 12 -19.18 28.20 2.12
C ASP A 12 -18.07 29.14 2.60
N ASN A 13 -17.34 28.72 3.63
CA ASN A 13 -16.22 29.50 4.20
C ASN A 13 -14.83 28.95 3.82
N GLY A 14 -14.76 27.83 3.09
CA GLY A 14 -13.52 27.14 2.74
C GLY A 14 -12.75 26.65 3.97
N CYS A 15 -13.44 26.43 5.09
CA CYS A 15 -12.84 26.10 6.38
C CYS A 15 -12.86 24.59 6.61
N PHE A 16 -11.68 24.03 6.83
CA PHE A 16 -11.52 22.61 7.14
C PHE A 16 -11.33 22.40 8.65
N THR A 17 -12.26 21.69 9.29
CA THR A 17 -12.19 21.34 10.71
C THR A 17 -11.77 19.88 10.85
N GLN A 18 -10.61 19.65 11.47
CA GLN A 18 -10.07 18.33 11.70
C GLN A 18 -10.87 17.58 12.78
N GLY A 19 -11.22 16.33 12.49
CA GLY A 19 -11.91 15.48 13.44
C GLY A 19 -11.02 15.00 14.58
N SER A 20 -11.62 14.77 15.74
CA SER A 20 -10.93 14.30 16.95
C SER A 20 -10.28 12.92 16.79
N TRP A 21 -10.71 12.12 15.81
CA TRP A 21 -10.10 10.82 15.49
C TRP A 21 -8.60 10.93 15.16
N ARG A 22 -8.13 12.08 14.67
CA ARG A 22 -6.71 12.34 14.38
C ARG A 22 -5.85 12.43 15.63
N ASN A 23 -6.46 12.80 16.76
CA ASN A 23 -5.80 12.89 18.06
C ASN A 23 -5.85 11.57 18.83
N ASP A 24 -6.53 10.55 18.30
CA ASP A 24 -6.67 9.22 18.91
C ASP A 24 -5.42 8.33 18.64
N SER A 25 -4.24 8.94 18.59
CA SER A 25 -2.95 8.26 18.38
C SER A 25 -2.56 7.34 19.54
N THR A 26 -3.23 7.45 20.68
CA THR A 26 -3.02 6.60 21.86
C THR A 26 -3.55 5.18 21.70
N ASN A 27 -4.48 4.94 20.77
CA ASN A 27 -5.12 3.64 20.57
C ASN A 27 -4.74 2.94 19.25
N ILE A 28 -3.99 3.61 18.37
CA ILE A 28 -3.42 2.97 17.20
C ILE A 28 -2.12 2.31 17.67
N PRO A 29 -2.01 0.96 17.64
CA PRO A 29 -0.75 0.32 17.96
C PRO A 29 0.31 0.91 17.03
N ARG A 30 1.27 1.64 17.60
CA ARG A 30 2.45 2.09 16.86
C ARG A 30 3.01 0.84 16.21
N SER A 31 2.93 0.76 14.89
CA SER A 31 3.43 -0.40 14.17
C SER A 31 4.90 -0.56 14.60
N THR A 32 5.17 -1.57 15.42
CA THR A 32 6.53 -1.90 15.87
C THR A 32 7.36 -2.49 14.72
N SER A 33 6.83 -2.46 13.49
CA SER A 33 7.48 -2.87 12.26
C SER A 33 8.43 -1.79 11.71
N GLY A 34 9.17 -1.10 12.59
CA GLY A 34 10.32 -0.28 12.21
C GLY A 34 11.61 -1.09 12.04
N GLY A 35 11.52 -2.41 11.82
CA GLY A 35 12.68 -3.31 11.92
C GLY A 35 12.74 -4.47 10.93
N THR A 36 11.82 -4.57 9.97
CA THR A 36 12.00 -5.51 8.85
C THR A 36 12.23 -4.68 7.61
N SER A 37 13.42 -4.79 7.02
CA SER A 37 13.72 -4.20 5.72
C SER A 37 12.52 -4.36 4.77
N ASN A 38 12.26 -3.38 3.91
CA ASN A 38 11.22 -3.46 2.86
C ASN A 38 11.45 -4.60 1.84
N HIS A 39 12.35 -5.53 2.14
CA HIS A 39 12.56 -6.75 1.39
C HIS A 39 11.59 -7.83 1.85
N SER A 40 10.97 -8.46 0.87
CA SER A 40 10.32 -9.75 1.05
C SER A 40 11.30 -10.79 1.61
N SER A 41 10.76 -11.81 2.27
CA SER A 41 11.55 -12.94 2.76
C SER A 41 12.41 -13.53 1.66
N ARG A 42 13.56 -14.12 2.01
CA ARG A 42 14.46 -14.76 1.03
C ARG A 42 13.73 -15.80 0.18
N TYR A 43 12.81 -16.54 0.79
CA TYR A 43 11.98 -17.53 0.10
C TYR A 43 11.03 -16.88 -0.91
N ALA A 44 10.31 -15.82 -0.53
CA ALA A 44 9.43 -15.10 -1.46
C ALA A 44 10.21 -14.53 -2.65
N ARG A 45 11.45 -14.09 -2.42
CA ARG A 45 12.36 -13.65 -3.49
C ARG A 45 12.71 -14.78 -4.45
N GLN A 46 13.10 -15.94 -3.91
CA GLN A 46 13.42 -17.12 -4.72
C GLN A 46 12.23 -17.56 -5.58
N ILE A 47 11.02 -17.59 -5.02
CA ILE A 47 9.80 -17.94 -5.78
C ILE A 47 9.55 -16.92 -6.88
N ARG A 48 9.68 -15.63 -6.59
CA ARG A 48 9.53 -14.58 -7.60
C ARG A 48 10.54 -14.75 -8.73
N ASP A 49 11.81 -14.98 -8.41
CA ASP A 49 12.88 -15.11 -9.40
C ASP A 49 12.66 -16.37 -10.26
N MET A 50 12.29 -17.50 -9.65
CA MET A 50 11.92 -18.75 -10.35
C MET A 50 10.75 -18.56 -11.33
N LEU A 51 9.68 -17.88 -10.90
CA LEU A 51 8.52 -17.62 -11.76
C LEU A 51 8.88 -16.66 -12.90
N CYS A 52 9.71 -15.65 -12.63
CA CYS A 52 10.19 -14.72 -13.64
C CYS A 52 10.96 -15.45 -14.74
N ASP A 53 11.91 -16.30 -14.36
CA ASP A 53 12.71 -17.08 -15.31
C ASP A 53 11.83 -17.99 -16.18
N TYR A 54 10.81 -18.62 -15.57
CA TYR A 54 9.87 -19.46 -16.30
C TYR A 54 9.02 -18.66 -17.30
N PHE A 55 8.33 -17.62 -16.86
CA PHE A 55 7.37 -16.89 -17.71
C PHE A 55 8.02 -16.00 -18.78
N VAL A 56 9.29 -15.64 -18.62
CA VAL A 56 10.07 -14.89 -19.62
C VAL A 56 10.89 -15.83 -20.53
N GLY A 57 11.16 -17.06 -20.08
CA GLY A 57 11.90 -18.08 -20.82
C GLY A 57 11.00 -19.18 -21.39
N GLU A 58 11.06 -20.37 -20.80
CA GLU A 58 10.40 -21.59 -21.31
C GLU A 58 8.86 -21.44 -21.42
N GLY A 59 8.25 -20.77 -20.46
CA GLY A 59 6.81 -20.51 -20.41
C GLY A 59 6.37 -19.30 -21.22
N ALA A 60 7.28 -18.66 -21.98
CA ALA A 60 6.94 -17.50 -22.79
C ALA A 60 6.01 -17.88 -23.95
N VAL A 61 5.02 -17.02 -24.21
CA VAL A 61 3.98 -17.24 -25.21
C VAL A 61 4.06 -16.19 -26.32
N PRO A 62 3.79 -16.55 -27.59
CA PRO A 62 4.03 -15.66 -28.75
C PRO A 62 3.25 -14.34 -28.78
N TRP A 63 2.28 -14.14 -27.89
CA TRP A 63 1.57 -12.87 -27.81
C TRP A 63 2.27 -11.86 -26.86
N GLN A 64 3.13 -12.30 -25.94
CA GLN A 64 3.84 -11.40 -25.03
C GLN A 64 4.76 -10.42 -25.80
N GLU A 65 5.38 -10.87 -26.90
CA GLU A 65 6.21 -10.04 -27.78
C GLU A 65 5.41 -8.93 -28.48
N ARG A 66 4.10 -9.11 -28.63
CA ARG A 66 3.20 -8.13 -29.26
C ARG A 66 2.76 -7.01 -28.31
N MET A 67 3.19 -7.05 -27.04
CA MET A 67 2.92 -6.01 -26.05
C MET A 67 3.97 -4.88 -26.03
N ILE A 68 5.03 -5.00 -26.84
CA ILE A 68 6.04 -3.94 -27.00
C ILE A 68 5.64 -3.06 -28.18
N TYR A 69 5.29 -1.79 -27.91
CA TYR A 69 5.04 -0.73 -28.90
C TYR A 69 6.27 0.18 -29.03
#